data_AF-A0A4T0VSH6-F1
#
_entry.id   AF-A0A4T0VSH6-F1
#
_cell.length_a   1.000
_cell.length_b   1.000
_cell.length_c   1.000
_cell.angle_alpha   90.00
_cell.angle_beta   90.00
_cell.angle_gamma   90.00
#
_symmetry.space_group_name_H-M   'P 1'
#
loop_
_entity.id
_entity.type
_entity.pdbx_description
1 polymer ?
#
loop_
_entity_poly.entity_id
_entity_poly.type
_entity_poly.pdbx_seq_one_letter_code
_entity_poly.pdbx_strand_id
1 'polypeptide(L)'
;MTRSHSSNKIPNPPIISHDGGGGQQQEAARSPLAIVGYAYRAPVVGRSGLWDLLAEARCASSRVPSSRFNHDAYYCPDHEKPGYIHARGGHFMPQDIHAFDAGFFNVRRDEAKAMDPQQRITAECAFEALESAGWTLRDVAGRNVAVFAAHQGSTYAGHAAEDLLTTSAYSASGTAGCMLANRISYLFDLRGPSAAVDTACASSS
;
A
#
# COMPACT_ATOMS: atom_id res chain seq x y z
N MET A 1 55.67 15.14 60.91
CA MET A 1 55.83 13.71 60.52
C MET A 1 54.63 13.32 59.67
N THR A 2 54.88 13.12 58.39
CA THR A 2 53.92 13.01 57.27
C THR A 2 53.19 11.67 57.22
N ARG A 3 51.85 11.66 57.15
CA ARG A 3 51.06 10.48 56.75
C ARG A 3 50.57 10.67 55.30
N SER A 4 51.07 9.84 54.38
CA SER A 4 50.62 9.76 53.00
C SER A 4 49.28 9.03 52.92
N HIS A 5 48.29 9.61 52.23
CA HIS A 5 47.04 8.94 51.91
C HIS A 5 47.23 8.05 50.67
N SER A 6 47.10 6.73 50.87
CA SER A 6 47.04 5.73 49.80
C SER A 6 45.64 5.73 49.18
N SER A 7 45.55 5.99 47.87
CA SER A 7 44.33 5.93 47.07
C SER A 7 44.02 4.47 46.71
N ASN A 8 42.99 3.90 47.33
CA ASN A 8 42.47 2.58 46.97
C ASN A 8 41.72 2.66 45.63
N LYS A 9 42.30 2.14 44.54
CA LYS A 9 41.62 1.99 43.24
C LYS A 9 40.81 0.69 43.23
N ILE A 10 39.51 0.80 42.98
CA ILE A 10 38.60 -0.32 42.72
C ILE A 10 38.99 -0.94 41.37
N PRO A 11 39.13 -2.28 41.24
CA PRO A 11 39.41 -2.91 39.96
C PRO A 11 38.19 -2.84 39.03
N ASN A 12 38.42 -2.56 37.75
CA ASN A 12 37.38 -2.61 36.72
C ASN A 12 36.86 -4.05 36.57
N PRO A 13 35.54 -4.24 36.33
CA PRO A 13 34.99 -5.55 36.03
C PRO A 13 35.50 -6.06 34.67
N PRO A 14 35.54 -7.39 34.46
CA PRO A 14 36.00 -7.96 33.20
C PRO A 14 35.04 -7.58 32.07
N ILE A 15 35.62 -7.15 30.95
CA ILE A 15 34.89 -6.98 29.69
C ILE A 15 34.53 -8.37 29.20
N ILE A 16 33.23 -8.68 29.20
CA ILE A 16 32.71 -9.88 28.53
C ILE A 16 32.84 -9.64 27.02
N SER A 17 33.77 -10.32 26.36
CA SER A 17 33.82 -10.33 24.90
C SER A 17 32.60 -11.09 24.36
N HIS A 18 31.75 -10.39 23.63
CA HIS A 18 30.76 -11.03 22.75
C HIS A 18 31.48 -11.54 21.50
N ASP A 19 32.19 -12.66 21.63
CA ASP A 19 32.68 -13.39 20.46
C ASP A 19 31.55 -14.28 19.91
N GLY A 20 31.17 -14.04 18.65
CA GLY A 20 30.58 -15.10 17.81
C GLY A 20 29.21 -14.88 17.14
N GLY A 21 28.55 -13.73 17.27
CA GLY A 21 27.21 -13.51 16.68
C GLY A 21 27.13 -12.54 15.48
N GLY A 22 28.15 -11.70 15.28
CA GLY A 22 28.06 -10.56 14.35
C GLY A 22 28.10 -10.92 12.86
N GLY A 23 28.75 -12.03 12.49
CA GLY A 23 28.94 -12.39 11.08
C GLY A 23 27.64 -12.71 10.34
N GLN A 24 26.78 -13.53 10.94
CA GLN A 24 25.52 -13.95 10.30
C GLN A 24 24.47 -12.83 10.23
N GLN A 25 24.43 -11.93 11.22
CA GLN A 25 23.52 -10.77 11.20
C GLN A 25 23.98 -9.71 10.18
N GLN A 26 25.29 -9.52 10.02
CA GLN A 26 25.84 -8.54 9.07
C GLN A 26 25.79 -9.02 7.61
N GLU A 27 25.89 -10.34 7.39
CA GLU A 27 25.73 -10.97 6.08
C GLU A 27 24.26 -10.99 5.63
N ALA A 28 23.33 -11.30 6.55
CA ALA A 28 21.88 -11.17 6.30
C ALA A 28 21.47 -9.71 5.96
N ALA A 29 22.11 -8.71 6.57
CA ALA A 29 21.87 -7.30 6.28
C ALA A 29 22.39 -6.84 4.89
N ARG A 30 23.15 -7.68 4.18
CA ARG A 30 23.73 -7.38 2.86
C ARG A 30 23.26 -8.31 1.74
N SER A 31 22.38 -9.26 2.04
CA SER A 31 21.80 -10.13 1.02
C SER A 31 20.92 -9.29 0.07
N PRO A 32 21.19 -9.31 -1.24
CA PRO A 32 20.37 -8.59 -2.21
C PRO A 32 18.94 -9.14 -2.22
N LEU A 33 17.96 -8.25 -2.35
CA LEU A 33 16.55 -8.61 -2.51
C LEU A 33 16.22 -8.67 -4.00
N ALA A 34 15.58 -9.76 -4.41
CA ALA A 34 15.11 -9.94 -5.79
C ALA A 34 13.63 -9.53 -5.92
N ILE A 35 13.32 -8.75 -6.95
CA ILE A 35 11.94 -8.53 -7.40
C ILE A 35 11.61 -9.69 -8.35
N VAL A 36 10.76 -10.61 -7.91
CA VAL A 36 10.44 -11.84 -8.64
C VAL A 36 9.11 -11.78 -9.38
N GLY A 37 8.27 -10.79 -9.10
CA GLY A 37 7.01 -10.55 -9.78
C GLY A 37 6.48 -9.15 -9.48
N TYR A 38 5.56 -8.70 -10.31
CA TYR A 38 4.95 -7.38 -10.20
C TYR A 38 3.59 -7.36 -10.90
N ALA A 39 2.72 -6.48 -10.45
CA ALA A 39 1.50 -6.13 -11.13
C ALA A 39 1.23 -4.64 -10.90
N TYR A 40 0.47 -4.04 -11.79
CA TYR A 40 0.13 -2.62 -11.68
C TYR A 40 -1.23 -2.34 -12.29
N ARG A 41 -1.75 -1.17 -11.93
CA ARG A 41 -2.81 -0.46 -12.66
C ARG A 41 -2.31 0.94 -12.94
N ALA A 42 -2.15 1.28 -14.21
CA ALA A 42 -1.66 2.60 -14.62
C ALA A 42 -2.76 3.38 -15.34
N PRO A 43 -2.72 4.72 -15.28
CA PRO A 43 -3.64 5.58 -16.03
C PRO A 43 -3.60 5.29 -17.52
N VAL A 44 -4.76 5.36 -18.19
CA VAL A 44 -4.97 5.22 -19.65
C VAL A 44 -4.58 3.87 -20.28
N VAL A 45 -3.61 3.14 -19.74
CA VAL A 45 -2.99 1.97 -20.41
C VAL A 45 -3.36 0.62 -19.81
N GLY A 46 -4.13 0.60 -18.72
CA GLY A 46 -4.56 -0.64 -18.08
C GLY A 46 -3.38 -1.47 -17.58
N ARG A 47 -3.36 -2.76 -17.93
CA ARG A 47 -2.45 -3.78 -17.39
C ARG A 47 -1.18 -4.04 -18.20
N SER A 48 -1.16 -3.66 -19.48
CA SER A 48 -0.09 -4.07 -20.41
C SER A 48 0.62 -2.91 -21.11
N GLY A 49 0.03 -1.71 -21.17
CA GLY A 49 0.57 -0.62 -21.99
C GLY A 49 1.49 0.36 -21.26
N LEU A 50 1.91 0.09 -20.02
CA LEU A 50 2.81 1.01 -19.30
C LEU A 50 4.16 1.12 -19.99
N TRP A 51 4.72 0.00 -20.46
CA TRP A 51 6.05 0.03 -21.08
C TRP A 51 6.06 0.83 -22.38
N ASP A 52 5.07 0.62 -23.24
CA ASP A 52 4.92 1.38 -24.48
C ASP A 52 4.73 2.88 -24.19
N LEU A 53 3.92 3.22 -23.18
CA LEU A 53 3.72 4.62 -22.79
C LEU A 53 5.02 5.30 -22.34
N LEU A 54 5.85 4.58 -21.57
CA LEU A 54 7.14 5.08 -21.11
C LEU A 54 8.14 5.17 -22.28
N ALA A 55 8.23 4.13 -23.10
CA ALA A 55 9.15 4.07 -24.25
C ALA A 55 8.85 5.17 -25.29
N GLU A 56 7.57 5.48 -25.50
CA GLU A 56 7.12 6.54 -26.40
C GLU A 56 7.05 7.93 -25.72
N ALA A 57 7.36 8.03 -24.43
CA ALA A 57 7.27 9.26 -23.63
C ALA A 57 5.90 9.97 -23.74
N ARG A 58 4.80 9.22 -23.79
CA ARG A 58 3.46 9.79 -23.93
C ARG A 58 2.90 10.30 -22.60
N CYS A 59 2.13 11.38 -22.67
CA CYS A 59 1.35 11.87 -21.53
C CYS A 59 0.04 11.07 -21.38
N ALA A 60 -0.18 10.47 -20.20
CA ALA A 60 -1.40 9.73 -19.87
C ALA A 60 -2.53 10.63 -19.31
N SER A 61 -2.48 11.95 -19.53
CA SER A 61 -3.50 12.84 -19.01
C SER A 61 -4.79 12.74 -19.84
N SER A 62 -5.93 12.80 -19.15
CA SER A 62 -7.24 12.83 -19.76
C SER A 62 -8.12 13.88 -19.08
N ARG A 63 -9.25 14.19 -19.70
CA ARG A 63 -10.34 14.87 -18.97
C ARG A 63 -10.81 14.00 -17.81
N VAL A 64 -11.41 14.65 -16.81
CA VAL A 64 -12.10 13.92 -15.73
C VAL A 64 -13.24 13.10 -16.34
N PRO A 65 -13.31 11.78 -16.10
CA PRO A 65 -14.42 10.98 -16.61
C PRO A 65 -15.74 11.45 -16.02
N SER A 66 -16.77 11.57 -16.85
CA SER A 66 -18.12 12.00 -16.43
C SER A 66 -18.76 11.07 -15.40
N SER A 67 -18.30 9.81 -15.32
CA SER A 67 -18.70 8.84 -14.30
C SER A 67 -18.12 9.11 -12.91
N ARG A 68 -17.15 10.03 -12.77
CA ARG A 68 -16.54 10.36 -11.46
C ARG A 68 -17.33 11.45 -10.76
N PHE A 69 -17.43 12.63 -11.38
CA PHE A 69 -18.22 13.76 -10.92
C PHE A 69 -18.37 14.78 -12.07
N ASN A 70 -19.28 15.73 -11.91
CA ASN A 70 -19.47 16.83 -12.86
C ASN A 70 -18.34 17.87 -12.73
N HIS A 71 -17.20 17.63 -13.38
CA HIS A 71 -16.04 18.52 -13.32
C HIS A 71 -16.34 19.93 -13.83
N ASP A 72 -17.16 20.07 -14.87
CA ASP A 72 -17.51 21.38 -15.47
C ASP A 72 -18.22 22.30 -14.47
N ALA A 73 -18.97 21.76 -13.51
CA ALA A 73 -19.62 22.54 -12.45
C ALA A 73 -18.64 23.14 -11.42
N TYR A 74 -17.43 22.58 -11.31
CA TYR A 74 -16.41 23.00 -10.36
C TYR A 74 -15.18 23.59 -11.04
N TYR A 75 -15.14 23.66 -12.37
CA TYR A 75 -13.98 24.20 -13.10
C TYR A 75 -13.95 25.73 -13.05
N CYS A 76 -12.81 26.30 -12.63
CA CYS A 76 -12.54 27.73 -12.75
C CYS A 76 -11.06 27.97 -13.05
N PRO A 77 -10.70 28.73 -14.09
CA PRO A 77 -9.29 29.00 -14.40
C PRO A 77 -8.59 29.92 -13.37
N ASP A 78 -9.34 30.58 -12.49
CA ASP A 78 -8.79 31.40 -11.41
C ASP A 78 -8.24 30.51 -10.28
N HIS A 79 -6.93 30.57 -10.08
CA HIS A 79 -6.22 29.75 -9.09
C HIS A 79 -6.53 30.16 -7.64
N GLU A 80 -7.00 31.39 -7.43
CA GLU A 80 -7.25 31.94 -6.10
C GLU A 80 -8.71 31.73 -5.64
N LYS A 81 -9.59 31.25 -6.53
CA LYS A 81 -11.01 31.08 -6.23
C LYS A 81 -11.24 29.84 -5.35
N PRO A 82 -11.66 29.99 -4.07
CA PRO A 82 -11.84 28.85 -3.17
C PRO A 82 -12.99 27.93 -3.63
N GLY A 83 -12.81 26.62 -3.47
CA GLY A 83 -13.83 25.61 -3.78
C GLY A 83 -13.97 25.26 -5.27
N TYR A 84 -13.11 25.78 -6.13
CA TYR A 84 -13.07 25.45 -7.56
C TYR A 84 -11.75 24.74 -7.93
N ILE A 85 -11.79 24.01 -9.05
CA ILE A 85 -10.68 23.25 -9.61
C ILE A 85 -10.17 23.97 -10.86
N HIS A 86 -8.89 24.33 -10.89
CA HIS A 86 -8.26 24.96 -12.07
C HIS A 86 -7.68 23.96 -13.07
N ALA A 87 -7.44 22.71 -12.64
CA ALA A 87 -6.97 21.64 -13.51
C ALA A 87 -8.09 21.21 -14.47
N ARG A 88 -7.77 21.10 -15.77
CA ARG A 88 -8.71 20.66 -16.84
C ARG A 88 -8.88 19.15 -16.93
N GLY A 89 -8.10 18.40 -16.16
CA GLY A 89 -8.00 16.95 -16.27
C GLY A 89 -6.98 16.39 -15.29
N GLY A 90 -6.70 15.10 -15.42
CA GLY A 90 -5.81 14.38 -14.53
C GLY A 90 -5.48 13.01 -15.12
N HIS A 91 -5.03 12.10 -14.25
CA HIS A 91 -4.64 10.75 -14.64
C HIS A 91 -5.64 9.76 -14.04
N PHE A 92 -6.42 9.11 -14.89
CA PHE A 92 -7.49 8.23 -14.47
C PHE A 92 -7.28 6.81 -14.98
N MET A 93 -7.63 5.83 -14.14
CA MET A 93 -7.68 4.43 -14.57
C MET A 93 -8.78 4.28 -15.63
N PRO A 94 -8.48 3.59 -16.76
CA PRO A 94 -9.45 3.39 -17.83
C PRO A 94 -10.51 2.35 -17.43
N GLN A 95 -10.16 1.42 -16.54
CA GLN A 95 -11.09 0.43 -16.03
C GLN A 95 -12.11 1.02 -15.06
N ASP A 96 -13.23 0.33 -14.91
CA ASP A 96 -14.22 0.61 -13.88
C ASP A 96 -13.62 0.31 -12.49
N ILE A 97 -13.44 1.36 -11.68
CA ILE A 97 -12.92 1.24 -10.30
C ILE A 97 -13.95 0.63 -9.34
N HIS A 98 -15.20 0.48 -9.78
CA HIS A 98 -16.24 -0.21 -9.03
C HIS A 98 -16.25 -1.72 -9.27
N ALA A 99 -15.61 -2.21 -10.34
CA ALA A 99 -15.53 -3.62 -10.64
C ALA A 99 -14.59 -4.34 -9.67
N PHE A 100 -15.00 -5.55 -9.26
CA PHE A 100 -14.22 -6.45 -8.41
C PHE A 100 -14.83 -7.84 -8.42
N ASP A 101 -14.00 -8.87 -8.62
CA ASP A 101 -14.45 -10.26 -8.55
C ASP A 101 -14.55 -10.75 -7.10
N ALA A 102 -15.65 -10.34 -6.44
CA ALA A 102 -15.90 -10.70 -5.05
C ALA A 102 -16.00 -12.24 -4.85
N GLY A 103 -16.46 -12.98 -5.87
CA GLY A 103 -16.57 -14.43 -5.80
C GLY A 103 -15.20 -15.11 -5.76
N PHE A 104 -14.29 -14.67 -6.62
CA PHE A 104 -12.91 -15.14 -6.65
C PHE A 104 -12.20 -14.94 -5.31
N PHE A 105 -12.33 -13.75 -4.70
CA PHE A 105 -11.73 -13.44 -3.39
C PHE A 105 -12.54 -13.93 -2.19
N ASN A 106 -13.64 -14.68 -2.38
CA ASN A 106 -14.51 -15.12 -1.29
C ASN A 106 -15.00 -13.96 -0.39
N VAL A 107 -15.29 -12.81 -0.99
CA VAL A 107 -15.81 -11.61 -0.33
C VAL A 107 -17.32 -11.52 -0.59
N ARG A 108 -18.10 -11.22 0.45
CA ARG A 108 -19.56 -11.05 0.28
C ARG A 108 -19.86 -9.81 -0.57
N ARG A 109 -20.93 -9.85 -1.36
CA ARG A 109 -21.30 -8.74 -2.29
C ARG A 109 -21.56 -7.42 -1.56
N ASP A 110 -22.19 -7.47 -0.39
CA ASP A 110 -22.45 -6.30 0.47
C ASP A 110 -21.17 -5.73 1.07
N GLU A 111 -20.22 -6.58 1.46
CA GLU A 111 -18.88 -6.16 1.87
C GLU A 111 -18.11 -5.51 0.72
N ALA A 112 -18.08 -6.14 -0.46
CA ALA A 112 -17.37 -5.63 -1.63
C ALA A 112 -17.84 -4.22 -2.06
N LYS A 113 -19.13 -3.91 -1.87
CA LYS A 113 -19.68 -2.56 -2.11
C LYS A 113 -19.15 -1.52 -1.11
N ALA A 114 -18.91 -1.93 0.13
CA ALA A 114 -18.38 -1.05 1.17
C ALA A 114 -16.84 -0.92 1.11
N MET A 115 -16.16 -1.79 0.37
CA MET A 115 -14.71 -1.73 0.21
C MET A 115 -14.29 -0.56 -0.68
N ASP A 116 -13.34 0.22 -0.18
CA ASP A 116 -12.59 1.22 -0.96
C ASP A 116 -12.02 0.54 -2.22
N PRO A 117 -12.20 1.13 -3.42
CA PRO A 117 -11.53 0.69 -4.64
C PRO A 117 -10.03 0.41 -4.48
N GLN A 118 -9.31 1.16 -3.62
CA GLN A 118 -7.91 0.91 -3.32
C GLN A 118 -7.69 -0.51 -2.76
N GLN A 119 -8.52 -0.98 -1.84
CA GLN A 119 -8.41 -2.34 -1.28
C GLN A 119 -8.66 -3.41 -2.34
N ARG A 120 -9.67 -3.19 -3.19
CA ARG A 120 -10.07 -4.11 -4.26
C ARG A 120 -8.96 -4.24 -5.31
N ILE A 121 -8.49 -3.12 -5.82
CA ILE A 121 -7.42 -3.06 -6.81
C ILE A 121 -6.11 -3.63 -6.26
N THR A 122 -5.77 -3.34 -4.99
CA THR A 122 -4.54 -3.86 -4.39
C THR A 122 -4.62 -5.38 -4.19
N ALA A 123 -5.78 -5.93 -3.84
CA ALA A 123 -5.98 -7.38 -3.76
C ALA A 123 -5.81 -8.07 -5.13
N GLU A 124 -6.38 -7.51 -6.20
CA GLU A 124 -6.16 -7.99 -7.57
C GLU A 124 -4.69 -7.92 -7.98
N CYS A 125 -4.04 -6.77 -7.78
CA CYS A 125 -2.62 -6.61 -8.08
C CYS A 125 -1.74 -7.57 -7.26
N ALA A 126 -2.06 -7.82 -6.00
CA ALA A 126 -1.29 -8.75 -5.18
C ALA A 126 -1.40 -10.20 -5.70
N PHE A 127 -2.61 -10.62 -6.11
CA PHE A 127 -2.81 -11.91 -6.76
C PHE A 127 -1.99 -12.02 -8.07
N GLU A 128 -2.07 -11.02 -8.92
CA GLU A 128 -1.37 -11.02 -10.21
C GLU A 128 0.15 -10.93 -10.08
N ALA A 129 0.64 -10.22 -9.05
CA ALA A 129 2.05 -10.17 -8.74
C ALA A 129 2.57 -11.56 -8.36
N LEU A 130 1.79 -12.34 -7.60
CA LEU A 130 2.10 -13.75 -7.30
C LEU A 130 2.09 -14.59 -8.58
N GLU A 131 1.07 -14.45 -9.44
CA GLU A 131 1.01 -15.17 -10.72
C GLU A 131 2.21 -14.84 -11.62
N SER A 132 2.58 -13.56 -11.72
CA SER A 132 3.74 -13.13 -12.51
C SER A 132 5.05 -13.68 -11.98
N ALA A 133 5.12 -13.97 -10.67
CA ALA A 133 6.24 -14.62 -10.03
C ALA A 133 6.21 -16.16 -10.14
N GLY A 134 5.17 -16.74 -10.75
CA GLY A 134 4.98 -18.18 -10.87
C GLY A 134 4.48 -18.86 -9.59
N TRP A 135 3.93 -18.11 -8.64
CA TRP A 135 3.37 -18.64 -7.40
C TRP A 135 1.85 -18.74 -7.48
N THR A 136 1.29 -19.87 -7.06
CA THR A 136 -0.15 -19.99 -6.84
C THR A 136 -0.52 -19.57 -5.42
N LEU A 137 -1.80 -19.26 -5.17
CA LEU A 137 -2.29 -19.00 -3.82
C LEU A 137 -2.05 -20.18 -2.87
N ARG A 138 -2.08 -21.41 -3.39
CA ARG A 138 -1.77 -22.62 -2.61
C ARG A 138 -0.31 -22.67 -2.15
N ASP A 139 0.61 -22.16 -2.97
CA ASP A 139 2.04 -22.20 -2.67
C ASP A 139 2.45 -21.17 -1.60
N VAL A 140 1.65 -20.12 -1.41
CA VAL A 140 1.90 -19.08 -0.40
C VAL A 140 1.06 -19.25 0.86
N ALA A 141 -0.07 -19.95 0.78
CA ALA A 141 -0.95 -20.18 1.91
C ALA A 141 -0.21 -20.77 3.11
N GLY A 142 -0.38 -20.11 4.24
CA GLY A 142 0.15 -20.47 5.53
C GLY A 142 1.62 -20.16 5.76
N ARG A 143 2.30 -19.54 4.80
CA ARG A 143 3.73 -19.21 4.88
C ARG A 143 3.97 -17.88 5.59
N ASN A 144 5.18 -17.74 6.10
CA ASN A 144 5.68 -16.48 6.64
C ASN A 144 6.02 -15.51 5.50
N VAL A 145 4.98 -14.90 4.91
CA VAL A 145 5.07 -13.87 3.88
C VAL A 145 4.58 -12.57 4.49
N ALA A 146 5.44 -11.54 4.45
CA ALA A 146 5.09 -10.22 4.93
C ALA A 146 4.34 -9.41 3.87
N VAL A 147 3.40 -8.56 4.31
CA VAL A 147 2.66 -7.63 3.45
C VAL A 147 2.87 -6.22 3.96
N PHE A 148 3.49 -5.38 3.13
CA PHE A 148 3.64 -3.96 3.38
C PHE A 148 2.87 -3.20 2.30
N ALA A 149 1.92 -2.36 2.71
CA ALA A 149 1.10 -1.59 1.78
C ALA A 149 1.19 -0.10 2.09
N ALA A 150 1.52 0.70 1.08
CA ALA A 150 1.43 2.15 1.19
C ALA A 150 -0.04 2.57 1.14
N HIS A 151 -0.46 3.43 2.06
CA HIS A 151 -1.77 4.06 2.03
C HIS A 151 -1.61 5.57 2.13
N GLN A 152 -2.37 6.31 1.33
CA GLN A 152 -2.48 7.76 1.49
C GLN A 152 -3.92 8.19 1.31
N GLY A 153 -4.62 8.23 2.43
CA GLY A 153 -5.99 8.73 2.51
C GLY A 153 -7.02 7.97 1.66
N SER A 154 -8.28 8.23 1.98
CA SER A 154 -9.40 7.78 1.16
C SER A 154 -10.55 8.76 1.33
N THR A 155 -11.06 9.27 0.21
CA THR A 155 -12.32 10.03 0.19
C THR A 155 -13.54 9.10 0.26
N TYR A 156 -13.35 7.79 0.08
CA TYR A 156 -14.42 6.80 0.10
C TYR A 156 -15.08 6.68 1.48
N ALA A 157 -14.29 6.77 2.55
CA ALA A 157 -14.81 6.82 3.93
C ALA A 157 -15.73 8.02 4.17
N GLY A 158 -15.37 9.18 3.62
CA GLY A 158 -16.17 10.41 3.70
C GLY A 158 -17.51 10.24 2.99
N HIS A 159 -17.49 9.79 1.74
CA HIS A 159 -18.73 9.55 0.97
C HIS A 159 -19.63 8.49 1.62
N ALA A 160 -19.06 7.40 2.15
CA ALA A 160 -19.83 6.37 2.83
C ALA A 160 -20.53 6.85 4.13
N ALA A 161 -20.04 7.95 4.71
CA ALA A 161 -20.57 8.55 5.93
C ALA A 161 -21.58 9.69 5.67
N GLU A 162 -21.81 10.09 4.41
CA GLU A 162 -22.75 11.17 4.06
C GLU A 162 -24.21 10.80 4.35
N ASP A 163 -24.56 9.51 4.20
CA ASP A 163 -25.90 8.99 4.51
C ASP A 163 -25.82 7.83 5.51
N LEU A 164 -26.05 8.16 6.78
CA LEU A 164 -26.04 7.22 7.90
C LEU A 164 -27.08 6.09 7.77
N LEU A 165 -28.15 6.30 7.01
CA LEU A 165 -29.18 5.27 6.80
C LEU A 165 -28.72 4.18 5.82
N THR A 166 -27.70 4.47 5.00
CA THR A 166 -27.14 3.54 4.02
C THR A 166 -25.77 3.00 4.41
N THR A 167 -25.22 3.45 5.54
CA THR A 167 -23.92 3.01 6.03
C THR A 167 -23.91 1.50 6.27
N SER A 168 -23.01 0.81 5.57
CA SER A 168 -22.84 -0.63 5.70
C SER A 168 -22.17 -1.01 7.03
N ALA A 169 -22.51 -2.16 7.59
CA ALA A 169 -21.77 -2.77 8.71
C ALA A 169 -20.30 -3.02 8.37
N TYR A 170 -19.97 -3.10 7.07
CA TYR A 170 -18.61 -3.28 6.56
C TYR A 170 -17.83 -1.98 6.37
N SER A 171 -18.40 -0.81 6.64
CA SER A 171 -17.74 0.46 6.32
C SER A 171 -16.41 0.61 7.03
N ALA A 172 -16.32 0.21 8.31
CA ALA A 172 -15.06 0.28 9.07
C ALA A 172 -13.93 -0.55 8.45
N SER A 173 -14.19 -1.82 8.09
CA SER A 173 -13.20 -2.69 7.45
C SER A 173 -13.03 -2.39 5.95
N GLY A 174 -14.02 -1.77 5.33
CA GLY A 174 -14.03 -1.39 3.93
C GLY A 174 -13.16 -0.18 3.62
N THR A 175 -12.91 0.69 4.60
CA THR A 175 -12.18 1.96 4.36
C THR A 175 -10.97 2.19 5.26
N ALA A 176 -10.74 1.36 6.29
CA ALA A 176 -9.55 1.50 7.12
C ALA A 176 -8.25 1.27 6.32
N GLY A 177 -7.28 2.18 6.44
CA GLY A 177 -6.01 2.09 5.71
C GLY A 177 -5.21 0.80 6.01
N CYS A 178 -5.26 0.30 7.24
CA CYS A 178 -4.61 -0.96 7.63
C CYS A 178 -5.12 -2.17 6.85
N MET A 179 -6.35 -2.11 6.32
CA MET A 179 -6.96 -3.20 5.58
C MET A 179 -6.35 -3.38 4.18
N LEU A 180 -5.58 -2.42 3.66
CA LEU A 180 -4.81 -2.64 2.41
C LEU A 180 -3.82 -3.79 2.54
N ALA A 181 -3.11 -3.89 3.66
CA ALA A 181 -2.20 -5.01 3.93
C ALA A 181 -2.95 -6.20 4.54
N ASN A 182 -3.75 -5.96 5.58
CA ASN A 182 -4.34 -7.04 6.37
C ASN A 182 -5.33 -7.88 5.57
N ARG A 183 -6.03 -7.29 4.61
CA ARG A 183 -6.96 -8.03 3.75
C ARG A 183 -6.22 -8.98 2.82
N ILE A 184 -5.07 -8.58 2.27
CA ILE A 184 -4.23 -9.47 1.44
C ILE A 184 -3.75 -10.66 2.28
N SER A 185 -3.22 -10.37 3.47
CA SER A 185 -2.78 -11.40 4.40
C SER A 185 -3.90 -12.38 4.74
N TYR A 186 -5.10 -11.87 5.00
CA TYR A 186 -6.28 -12.70 5.27
C TYR A 186 -6.73 -13.53 4.05
N LEU A 187 -6.88 -12.90 2.89
CA LEU A 187 -7.38 -13.54 1.67
C LEU A 187 -6.45 -14.65 1.17
N PHE A 188 -5.13 -14.47 1.35
CA PHE A 188 -4.12 -15.40 0.82
C PHE A 188 -3.47 -16.27 1.92
N ASP A 189 -4.00 -16.24 3.15
CA ASP A 189 -3.48 -16.96 4.33
C ASP A 189 -1.99 -16.70 4.59
N LEU A 190 -1.54 -15.45 4.47
CA LEU A 190 -0.14 -15.06 4.73
C LEU A 190 0.05 -14.77 6.22
N ARG A 191 1.06 -15.40 6.83
CA ARG A 191 1.29 -15.40 8.28
C ARG A 191 2.49 -14.57 8.73
N GLY A 192 3.04 -13.76 7.84
CA GLY A 192 4.11 -12.82 8.19
C GLY A 192 3.57 -11.47 8.69
N PRO A 193 4.48 -10.52 8.99
CA PRO A 193 4.10 -9.15 9.34
C PRO A 193 3.19 -8.51 8.29
N SER A 194 2.14 -7.80 8.74
CA SER A 194 1.17 -7.15 7.87
C SER A 194 0.96 -5.72 8.33
N ALA A 195 1.39 -4.74 7.53
CA ALA A 195 1.39 -3.34 7.92
C ALA A 195 1.05 -2.41 6.76
N ALA A 196 0.23 -1.39 7.06
CA ALA A 196 0.07 -0.24 6.19
C ALA A 196 1.03 0.87 6.63
N VAL A 197 1.64 1.57 5.67
CA VAL A 197 2.60 2.66 5.89
C VAL A 197 2.07 3.92 5.23
N ASP A 198 2.15 5.04 5.95
CA ASP A 198 1.85 6.37 5.42
C ASP A 198 2.99 7.33 5.80
N THR A 199 3.83 7.64 4.82
CA THR A 199 4.87 8.68 4.87
C THR A 199 4.64 9.70 3.75
N ALA A 200 3.37 9.95 3.42
CA ALA A 200 2.97 10.78 2.29
C ALA A 200 3.61 10.28 0.97
N CYS A 201 4.11 11.18 0.11
CA CYS A 201 4.61 10.84 -1.22
C CYS A 201 5.77 9.81 -1.23
N ALA A 202 6.39 9.54 -0.07
CA ALA A 202 7.45 8.56 0.08
C ALA A 202 6.96 7.18 0.60
N SER A 203 5.65 6.95 0.76
CA SER A 203 5.11 5.72 1.37
C SER A 203 5.53 4.42 0.67
N SER A 204 5.87 4.48 -0.63
CA SER A 204 6.30 3.32 -1.41
C SER A 204 7.80 3.29 -1.71
N SER A 205 8.57 4.26 -1.20
CA SER A 205 10.00 4.42 -1.48
C SER A 205 10.89 3.60 -0.56
#